data_AF-A0A840YT22-F1
#
_entry.id   AF-A0A840YT22-F1
#
_cell.length_a   1.000
_cell.length_b   1.000
_cell.length_c   1.000
_cell.angle_alpha   90.00
_cell.angle_beta   90.00
_cell.angle_gamma   90.00
#
_symmetry.space_group_name_H-M   'P 1'
#
loop_
_entity.id
_entity.type
_entity.pdbx_description
1 polymer ?
#
loop_
_entity_poly.entity_id
_entity_poly.type
_entity_poly.pdbx_seq_one_letter_code
_entity_poly.pdbx_strand_id
1 'polypeptide(L)' 'MSSILPSPRRARLASLENAYAVAVRLREASGVDQFVVGTGDPVQPFRVAAELPTAPEMVLACVA' A
#
# COMPACT_ATOMS: atom_id res chain seq x y z
N MET A 1 -16.49 5.63 18.48
CA MET A 1 -16.12 4.86 17.27
C MET A 1 -15.45 3.58 17.72
N SER A 2 -16.11 2.43 17.59
CA SER A 2 -15.49 1.14 17.91
C SER A 2 -14.47 0.81 16.82
N SER A 3 -13.19 0.87 17.14
CA SER A 3 -12.14 0.35 16.26
C SER A 3 -12.29 -1.17 16.20
N ILE A 4 -12.85 -1.69 15.10
CA ILE A 4 -12.79 -3.12 14.83
C ILE A 4 -11.33 -3.43 14.55
N LEU A 5 -10.65 -4.03 15.53
CA LEU A 5 -9.28 -4.47 15.34
C LEU A 5 -9.26 -5.54 14.23
N PRO A 6 -8.45 -5.39 13.17
CA PRO A 6 -8.36 -6.38 12.12
C PRO A 6 -7.86 -7.71 12.70
N SER A 7 -8.34 -8.83 12.15
CA SER A 7 -7.77 -10.14 12.50
C SER A 7 -6.26 -10.15 12.20
N PRO A 8 -5.45 -10.98 12.88
CA PRO A 8 -4.00 -10.98 12.70
C PRO A 8 -3.56 -11.13 11.23
N ARG A 9 -4.28 -11.96 10.45
CA ARG A 9 -4.02 -12.13 9.02
C ARG A 9 -4.31 -10.85 8.24
N ARG A 10 -5.41 -10.16 8.54
CA ARG A 10 -5.75 -8.88 7.88
C ARG A 10 -4.74 -7.80 8.26
N ALA A 11 -4.35 -7.72 9.54
CA ALA A 11 -3.31 -6.79 9.99
C ALA A 11 -1.99 -6.98 9.22
N ARG A 12 -1.56 -8.24 9.03
CA ARG A 12 -0.36 -8.57 8.26
C ARG A 12 -0.49 -8.23 6.77
N LEU A 13 -1.62 -8.54 6.14
CA LEU A 13 -1.82 -8.27 4.71
C LEU A 13 -2.01 -6.78 4.42
N ALA A 14 -2.61 -6.05 5.35
CA ALA A 14 -2.82 -4.61 5.27
C ALA A 14 -1.67 -3.81 5.93
N SER A 15 -0.50 -4.40 6.13
CA SER A 15 0.66 -3.69 6.69
C SER A 15 1.42 -2.93 5.60
N LEU A 16 2.15 -1.89 6.02
CA LEU A 16 3.00 -1.12 5.12
C LEU A 16 4.13 -2.00 4.53
N GLU A 17 4.71 -2.88 5.34
CA GLU A 17 5.75 -3.81 4.92
C GLU A 17 5.24 -4.76 3.84
N ASN A 18 4.01 -5.27 3.99
CA ASN A 18 3.41 -6.12 2.96
C ASN A 18 3.12 -5.33 1.67
N ALA A 19 2.64 -4.10 1.77
CA ALA A 19 2.44 -3.23 0.61
C ALA A 19 3.76 -2.93 -0.12
N TYR A 20 4.84 -2.68 0.61
CA TYR A 20 6.17 -2.48 0.04
C TYR A 20 6.69 -3.75 -0.65
N ALA A 21 6.54 -4.93 -0.02
CA ALA A 21 6.94 -6.20 -0.63
C ALA A 21 6.16 -6.49 -1.94
N VAL A 22 4.88 -6.10 -2.01
CA VAL A 22 4.08 -6.18 -3.24
C VAL A 22 4.62 -5.20 -4.29
N ALA A 23 4.95 -3.97 -3.91
CA ALA A 23 5.52 -2.98 -4.83
C ALA A 23 6.84 -3.45 -5.44
N VAL A 24 7.74 -4.05 -4.65
CA VAL A 24 8.99 -4.65 -5.18
C VAL A 24 8.70 -5.72 -6.22
N ARG A 25 7.80 -6.68 -5.92
CA ARG A 25 7.47 -7.76 -6.85
C ARG A 25 6.84 -7.24 -8.14
N LEU A 26 5.96 -6.25 -8.03
CA LEU A 26 5.33 -5.64 -9.21
C LEU A 26 6.35 -4.87 -10.05
N ARG A 27 7.30 -4.18 -9.42
CA ARG A 27 8.40 -3.51 -10.12
C ARG A 27 9.27 -4.52 -10.86
N GLU A 28 9.71 -5.57 -10.18
CA GLU A 28 10.53 -6.63 -10.79
C GLU A 28 9.83 -7.29 -11.98
N ALA A 29 8.52 -7.51 -11.89
CA ALA A 29 7.74 -8.17 -12.93
C ALA A 29 7.40 -7.26 -14.13
N SER A 30 7.19 -5.97 -13.90
CA SER A 30 6.69 -5.05 -14.93
C SER A 30 7.75 -4.09 -15.48
N GLY A 31 8.82 -3.84 -14.73
CA GLY A 31 9.79 -2.77 -14.99
C GLY A 31 9.25 -1.36 -14.73
N VAL A 32 7.99 -1.22 -14.30
CA VAL A 32 7.33 0.08 -14.06
C VAL A 32 7.44 0.45 -12.59
N ASP A 33 7.76 1.72 -12.31
CA ASP A 33 7.76 2.31 -10.97
C ASP A 33 6.49 1.97 -10.19
N GLN A 34 6.65 1.66 -8.90
CA GLN A 34 5.52 1.33 -8.03
C GLN A 34 5.49 2.26 -6.82
N PHE A 35 4.31 2.82 -6.56
CA PHE A 35 4.07 3.75 -5.47
C PHE A 35 3.27 3.07 -4.37
N VAL A 36 3.79 3.09 -3.15
CA VAL A 36 3.02 2.69 -1.96
C VAL A 36 2.29 3.92 -1.46
N VAL A 37 0.96 3.82 -1.39
CA VAL A 37 0.06 4.95 -1.13
C VAL A 37 -0.72 4.69 0.16
N GLY A 38 -0.70 5.67 1.06
CA GLY A 38 -1.59 5.73 2.23
C GLY A 38 -2.97 6.25 1.83
N THR A 39 -4.02 5.50 2.13
CA THR A 39 -5.39 5.76 1.65
C THR A 39 -6.27 6.51 2.65
N GLY A 40 -5.93 6.45 3.94
CA GLY A 40 -6.80 6.92 5.02
C GLY A 40 -7.97 5.99 5.37
N ASP A 41 -8.18 4.90 4.63
CA ASP A 41 -9.20 3.89 4.92
C ASP A 41 -8.68 2.87 5.96
N PRO A 42 -9.29 2.73 7.14
CA PRO A 42 -8.86 1.74 8.13
C PRO A 42 -8.98 0.27 7.67
N VAL A 43 -9.78 -0.01 6.64
CA VAL A 43 -9.93 -1.37 6.07
C VAL A 43 -8.84 -1.67 5.04
N GLN A 44 -8.47 -0.68 4.22
CA GLN A 44 -7.40 -0.77 3.23
C GLN A 44 -6.40 0.39 3.41
N PRO A 45 -5.62 0.41 4.51
CA PRO A 45 -4.77 1.55 4.85
C PRO A 45 -3.68 1.86 3.82
N PHE A 46 -3.28 0.85 3.03
CA PHE A 46 -2.27 0.98 1.98
C PHE A 46 -2.73 0.32 0.69
N ARG A 47 -2.31 0.91 -0.43
CA ARG A 47 -2.42 0.31 -1.77
C ARG A 47 -1.13 0.53 -2.56
N VAL A 48 -0.96 -0.24 -3.63
CA VAL A 48 0.13 -0.05 -4.60
C VAL A 48 -0.46 0.47 -5.90
N ALA A 49 0.19 1.47 -6.49
CA ALA A 49 -0.19 2.07 -7.77
C ALA A 49 1.02 2.11 -8.71
N ALA A 50 0.81 1.87 -10.00
CA ALA A 50 1.84 2.03 -11.04
C ALA A 50 1.93 3.47 -11.57
N GLU A 51 0.96 4.31 -11.20
CA GLU A 51 0.92 5.73 -11.55
C GLU A 51 0.97 6.56 -10.28
N LEU A 52 1.51 7.78 -10.37
CA LEU A 52 1.53 8.71 -9.26
C LEU A 52 0.08 9.08 -8.90
N PRO A 53 -0.36 8.85 -7.66
CA PRO A 53 -1.73 9.13 -7.26
C PRO A 53 -2.04 10.63 -7.36
N THR A 54 -3.23 10.96 -7.82
CA THR A 54 -3.75 12.33 -7.80
C THR A 54 -4.29 12.62 -6.40
N ALA A 55 -3.93 13.77 -5.82
CA ALA A 55 -4.25 14.19 -4.45
C ALA A 55 -5.73 13.92 -4.05
N PRO A 56 -6.04 13.62 -2.76
CA PRO A 56 -5.26 13.87 -1.55
C PRO A 56 -4.51 12.66 -0.96
N GLU A 57 -4.26 11.60 -1.74
CA GLU A 57 -3.54 10.43 -1.22
C GLU A 57 -2.04 10.73 -0.98
N MET A 58 -1.47 10.10 0.07
CA MET A 58 -0.07 10.32 0.46
C MET A 58 0.82 9.20 -0.07
N VAL A 59 1.82 9.54 -0.89
CA VAL A 59 2.87 8.59 -1.29
C VAL A 59 3.81 8.39 -0.12
N LEU A 60 3.95 7.14 0.32
CA LEU A 60 4.79 6.74 1.45
C LEU A 60 6.15 6.17 0.99
N ALA A 61 6.18 5.55 -0.20
CA ALA A 61 7.39 5.03 -0.83
C ALA A 61 7.24 4.95 -2.35
N CYS A 62 8.36 5.05 -3.07
CA CYS A 62 8.49 4.74 -4.50
C CYS A 62 9.53 3.64 -4.67
N VAL A 63 9.21 2.60 -5.44
CA VAL A 63 10.13 1.51 -5.81
C VAL A 63 10.62 1.74 -7.24
N ALA A 64 11.80 2.38 -7.28
CA ALA A 64 12.70 2.75 -8.37
C ALA A 64 13.38 1.61 -9.15
#